data_AF-A0A372KP94-F1
#
_entry.id   AF-A0A372KP94-F1
#
_cell.length_a   1.000
_cell.length_b   1.000
_cell.length_c   1.000
_cell.angle_alpha   90.00
_cell.angle_beta   90.00
_cell.angle_gamma   90.00
#
_symmetry.space_group_name_H-M   'P 1'
#
loop_
_entity.id
_entity.type
_entity.pdbx_description
1 polymer ?
#
loop_
_entity_poly.entity_id
_entity_poly.type
_entity_poly.pdbx_seq_one_letter_code
_entity_poly.pdbx_strand_id
1 'polypeptide(L)'
;MTNHIRVLTAIALSELLIEWAGFLIGIPIFAIVFLVLSSTAVELLLHIIFYKKLHEGISLNQCLKNYISYVKKTLWFLLMVLLLLIVNYVQKHTFLLFFEWHILVMFYTIGFIISSNNVPIKK
;
A
#
# COMPACT_ATOMS: atom_id res chain seq x y z
N MET A 1 -5.37 -20.02 1.04
CA MET A 1 -4.22 -19.17 0.62
C MET A 1 -3.30 -18.95 1.81
N THR A 2 -2.01 -19.24 1.67
CA THR A 2 -1.01 -19.03 2.74
C THR A 2 -0.70 -17.54 2.91
N ASN A 3 -0.15 -17.16 4.08
CA ASN A 3 0.20 -15.77 4.39
C ASN A 3 1.12 -15.15 3.32
N HIS A 4 2.19 -15.86 2.94
CA HIS A 4 3.14 -15.38 1.93
C HIS A 4 2.50 -15.13 0.57
N ILE A 5 1.69 -16.08 0.08
CA ILE A 5 1.01 -15.92 -1.21
C ILE A 5 0.09 -14.70 -1.16
N ARG A 6 -0.68 -14.56 -0.07
CA ARG A 6 -1.58 -13.42 0.12
C ARG A 6 -0.84 -12.07 0.09
N VAL A 7 0.28 -11.97 0.82
CA VAL A 7 1.08 -10.74 0.87
C VAL A 7 1.72 -10.44 -0.48
N LEU A 8 2.33 -11.43 -1.12
CA LEU A 8 2.94 -11.26 -2.44
C LEU A 8 1.90 -10.86 -3.50
N THR A 9 0.69 -11.43 -3.46
CA THR A 9 -0.40 -11.00 -4.33
C THR A 9 -0.77 -9.54 -4.09
N ALA A 10 -0.84 -9.09 -2.84
CA ALA A 10 -1.17 -7.70 -2.53
C ALA A 10 -0.10 -6.73 -3.03
N ILE A 11 1.18 -7.05 -2.81
CA ILE A 11 2.33 -6.27 -3.30
C ILE A 11 2.29 -6.20 -4.84
N ALA A 12 2.16 -7.34 -5.52
CA ALA A 12 2.10 -7.36 -6.98
C ALA A 12 0.93 -6.52 -7.54
N LEU A 13 -0.24 -6.58 -6.90
CA LEU A 13 -1.40 -5.77 -7.30
C LEU A 13 -1.20 -4.28 -7.04
N SER A 14 -0.57 -3.89 -5.92
CA SER A 14 -0.29 -2.49 -5.65
C SER A 14 0.71 -1.90 -6.63
N GLU A 15 1.75 -2.64 -6.98
CA GLU A 15 2.75 -2.15 -7.93
C GLU A 15 2.17 -1.99 -9.33
N LEU A 16 1.35 -2.95 -9.80
CA LEU A 16 0.63 -2.78 -11.07
C LEU A 16 -0.26 -1.53 -11.10
N LEU A 17 -0.90 -1.21 -9.96
CA LEU A 17 -1.77 -0.05 -9.83
C LEU A 17 -1.00 1.27 -9.75
N ILE A 18 0.20 1.26 -9.17
CA ILE A 18 1.14 2.40 -9.18
C ILE A 18 1.67 2.60 -10.60
N GLU A 19 2.19 1.56 -11.23
CA GLU A 19 2.74 1.62 -12.59
C GLU A 19 1.69 2.14 -13.58
N TRP A 20 0.50 1.56 -13.56
CA TRP A 20 -0.60 1.97 -14.45
C TRP A 20 -0.95 3.45 -14.29
N ALA A 21 -1.04 3.96 -13.05
CA ALA A 21 -1.29 5.36 -12.81
C ALA A 21 -0.14 6.27 -13.30
N GLY A 22 1.10 5.87 -13.08
CA GLY A 22 2.29 6.59 -13.56
C GLY A 22 2.29 6.72 -15.09
N PHE A 23 1.98 5.63 -15.80
CA PHE A 23 1.84 5.64 -17.26
C PHE A 23 0.72 6.57 -17.73
N LEU A 24 -0.45 6.54 -17.08
CA LEU A 24 -1.60 7.39 -17.44
C LEU A 24 -1.31 8.89 -17.26
N ILE A 25 -0.54 9.25 -16.24
CA ILE A 25 -0.21 10.65 -15.92
C ILE A 25 1.00 11.15 -16.74
N GLY A 26 1.68 10.27 -17.48
CA GLY A 26 2.84 10.61 -18.31
C GLY A 26 4.14 10.79 -17.53
N ILE A 27 4.29 10.08 -16.41
CA ILE A 27 5.52 10.10 -15.61
C ILE A 27 6.64 9.35 -16.35
N PRO A 28 7.89 9.85 -16.32
CA PRO A 28 9.02 9.14 -16.91
C PRO A 28 9.16 7.72 -16.35
N ILE A 29 9.34 6.74 -17.24
CA ILE A 29 9.45 5.31 -16.89
C ILE A 29 10.50 5.08 -15.80
N PHE A 30 11.66 5.74 -15.90
CA PHE A 30 12.72 5.65 -14.90
C PHE A 30 12.24 6.02 -13.49
N ALA A 31 11.42 7.06 -13.34
CA ALA A 31 10.89 7.49 -12.05
C ALA A 31 9.85 6.51 -11.50
N ILE A 32 9.01 5.94 -12.38
CA ILE A 32 8.03 4.90 -12.00
C ILE A 32 8.78 3.68 -11.45
N VAL A 33 9.75 3.15 -12.23
CA VAL A 33 10.53 1.97 -11.86
C VAL A 33 11.29 2.19 -10.55
N PHE A 34 11.91 3.36 -10.38
CA PHE A 34 12.64 3.68 -9.15
C PHE A 34 11.73 3.66 -7.91
N LEU A 35 10.54 4.25 -8.00
CA LEU A 35 9.57 4.27 -6.90
C LEU A 35 9.01 2.88 -6.59
N VAL A 36 8.61 2.12 -7.62
CA VAL A 36 8.09 0.74 -7.49
C VAL A 36 9.11 -0.18 -6.83
N LEU A 37 10.38 -0.15 -7.29
CA LEU A 37 11.42 -0.98 -6.68
C LEU A 37 11.68 -0.60 -5.22
N SER A 38 11.59 0.70 -4.90
CA SER A 38 11.77 1.21 -3.55
C SER A 38 10.64 0.78 -2.62
N SER A 39 9.37 0.91 -3.05
CA SER A 39 8.20 0.47 -2.26
C SER A 39 8.19 -1.03 -2.05
N THR A 40 8.42 -1.81 -3.11
CA THR A 40 8.49 -3.27 -3.04
C THR A 40 9.54 -3.72 -2.02
N ALA A 41 10.71 -3.09 -2.01
CA ALA A 41 11.76 -3.42 -1.03
C ALA A 41 11.30 -3.16 0.42
N VAL A 42 10.65 -2.02 0.68
CA VAL A 42 10.11 -1.68 2.00
C VAL A 42 9.00 -2.65 2.42
N GLU A 43 8.07 -2.97 1.54
CA GLU A 43 6.94 -3.87 1.79
C GLU A 43 7.41 -5.30 2.11
N LEU A 44 8.37 -5.82 1.33
CA LEU A 44 8.98 -7.13 1.59
C LEU A 44 9.74 -7.16 2.91
N LEU A 45 10.53 -6.12 3.21
CA LEU A 45 11.23 -6.01 4.49
C LEU A 45 10.26 -6.00 5.67
N LEU A 46 9.16 -5.24 5.59
CA LEU A 46 8.12 -5.22 6.61
C LEU A 46 7.47 -6.59 6.78
N HIS A 47 7.15 -7.29 5.69
CA HIS A 47 6.60 -8.64 5.78
C HIS A 47 7.56 -9.60 6.50
N ILE A 48 8.85 -9.58 6.15
CA ILE A 48 9.86 -10.44 6.79
C ILE A 48 9.96 -10.13 8.29
N ILE A 49 9.98 -8.85 8.67
CA ILE A 49 10.06 -8.42 10.07
C ILE A 49 8.85 -8.92 10.86
N PHE A 50 7.63 -8.67 10.37
CA PHE A 50 6.41 -9.05 11.09
C PHE A 50 6.21 -10.56 11.12
N TYR A 51 6.51 -11.26 10.03
CA TYR A 51 6.42 -12.70 9.96
C TYR A 51 7.35 -13.39 10.97
N LYS A 52 8.59 -12.91 11.13
CA LYS A 52 9.53 -13.43 12.13
C LYS A 52 9.07 -13.18 13.57
N LYS A 53 8.38 -12.05 13.81
CA LYS A 53 8.00 -11.63 15.17
C LYS A 53 6.68 -12.23 15.67
N LEU A 54 5.72 -12.43 14.77
CA LEU A 54 4.32 -12.70 15.11
C LEU A 54 3.78 -13.86 14.26
N HIS A 55 4.50 -14.98 14.22
CA HIS A 55 4.24 -16.12 13.34
C HIS A 55 2.90 -16.83 13.66
N GLU A 56 1.79 -16.14 13.44
CA GLU A 56 0.43 -16.61 13.61
C GLU A 56 -0.20 -16.82 12.24
N GLY A 57 -0.46 -18.08 11.91
CA GLY A 57 -1.16 -18.46 10.69
C GLY A 57 -2.64 -18.07 10.75
N ILE A 58 -2.98 -16.82 10.44
CA ILE A 58 -4.38 -16.39 10.40
C ILE A 58 -5.06 -16.72 9.07
N SER A 59 -6.35 -17.05 9.14
CA SER A 59 -7.18 -17.26 7.95
C SER A 59 -7.31 -15.98 7.10
N LEU A 60 -7.66 -16.14 5.83
CA LEU A 60 -7.96 -15.00 4.94
C LEU A 60 -9.10 -14.14 5.48
N ASN A 61 -10.15 -14.76 6.03
CA ASN A 61 -11.28 -14.04 6.59
C ASN A 61 -10.85 -13.16 7.78
N GLN A 62 -10.00 -13.67 8.67
CA GLN A 62 -9.50 -12.89 9.79
C GLN A 62 -8.59 -11.73 9.31
N CYS A 63 -7.72 -11.98 8.33
CA CYS A 63 -6.91 -10.94 7.70
C CYS A 63 -7.78 -9.81 7.13
N LEU A 64 -8.87 -10.14 6.42
CA LEU A 64 -9.77 -9.14 5.85
C LEU A 64 -10.51 -8.35 6.94
N LYS A 65 -10.93 -8.99 8.04
CA LYS A 65 -11.51 -8.30 9.19
C LYS A 65 -10.52 -7.30 9.81
N ASN A 66 -9.27 -7.73 10.01
CA ASN A 66 -8.20 -6.87 10.52
C ASN A 66 -7.95 -5.69 9.56
N TYR A 67 -7.92 -5.96 8.26
CA TYR A 67 -7.70 -4.94 7.23
C TYR A 67 -8.85 -3.93 7.16
N ILE A 68 -10.11 -4.38 7.22
CA ILE A 68 -11.27 -3.47 7.30
C ILE A 68 -11.18 -2.60 8.57
N SER A 69 -10.73 -3.17 9.69
CA SER A 69 -10.49 -2.39 10.92
C SER A 69 -9.40 -1.34 10.71
N TYR A 70 -8.30 -1.69 10.05
CA TYR A 70 -7.23 -0.77 9.67
C TYR A 70 -7.77 0.39 8.82
N VAL A 71 -8.47 0.09 7.72
CA VAL A 71 -9.05 1.11 6.82
C VAL A 71 -9.99 2.05 7.57
N LYS A 72 -10.84 1.53 8.45
CA LYS A 72 -11.73 2.36 9.28
C LYS A 72 -10.97 3.31 10.20
N LYS A 73 -9.87 2.85 10.81
CA LYS A 73 -9.03 3.67 11.68
C LYS A 73 -8.27 4.75 10.91
N THR A 74 -7.90 4.48 9.66
CA THR A 74 -7.13 5.41 8.82
C THR A 74 -8.00 6.22 7.86
N LEU A 75 -9.32 6.24 8.06
CA LEU A 75 -10.27 6.90 7.16
C LEU A 75 -9.96 8.41 7.00
N TRP A 76 -9.57 9.09 8.09
CA TRP A 76 -9.20 10.51 8.02
C TRP A 76 -7.98 10.75 7.13
N PHE A 77 -6.99 9.86 7.19
CA PHE A 77 -5.82 9.93 6.31
C PHE A 77 -6.23 9.73 4.84
N LEU A 78 -7.11 8.76 4.55
CA LEU A 78 -7.65 8.56 3.20
C LEU A 78 -8.30 9.83 2.66
N LEU A 79 -9.21 10.44 3.44
CA LEU A 79 -9.92 11.65 3.02
C LEU A 79 -8.96 12.82 2.77
N MET A 80 -7.94 12.98 3.63
CA MET A 80 -6.91 14.00 3.46
C MET A 80 -6.13 13.81 2.16
N VAL A 81 -5.63 12.60 1.90
CA VAL A 81 -4.84 12.32 0.68
C VAL A 81 -5.70 12.44 -0.58
N LEU A 82 -6.96 11.99 -0.55
CA LEU A 82 -7.88 12.17 -1.68
C LEU A 82 -8.12 13.65 -2.01
N LEU A 83 -8.22 14.51 -0.98
CA LEU A 83 -8.35 15.95 -1.19
C LEU A 83 -7.07 16.54 -1.82
N LEU A 84 -5.89 16.12 -1.37
CA LEU A 84 -4.61 16.54 -1.95
C LEU A 84 -4.47 16.11 -3.41
N LEU A 85 -4.89 14.87 -3.75
CA LEU A 85 -4.92 14.40 -5.12
C LEU A 85 -5.79 15.30 -6.02
N ILE A 86 -6.97 15.72 -5.55
CA ILE A 86 -7.84 16.65 -6.30
C ILE A 86 -7.15 17.99 -6.51
N VAL A 87 -6.54 18.55 -5.46
CA VAL A 87 -5.81 19.83 -5.54
C VAL A 87 -4.68 19.74 -6.57
N ASN A 88 -3.84 18.71 -6.49
CA ASN A 88 -2.70 18.53 -7.38
C ASN A 88 -3.11 18.22 -8.82
N TYR A 89 -4.25 17.55 -9.01
CA TYR A 89 -4.85 17.35 -10.32
C TYR A 89 -5.27 18.69 -10.95
N VAL A 90 -5.99 19.55 -10.19
CA VAL A 90 -6.42 20.88 -10.66
C VAL A 90 -5.23 21.79 -10.95
N GLN A 91 -4.20 21.74 -10.11
CA GLN A 91 -2.97 22.53 -10.28
C GLN A 91 -2.00 21.95 -11.32
N LYS A 92 -2.32 20.79 -11.91
CA LYS A 92 -1.50 20.09 -12.91
C LYS A 92 -0.09 19.73 -12.41
N HIS A 93 0.07 19.49 -11.11
CA HIS A 93 1.32 19.02 -10.53
C HIS A 93 1.44 17.50 -10.70
N THR A 94 1.72 17.05 -11.92
CA THR A 94 1.68 15.63 -12.33
C THR A 94 2.57 14.73 -11.48
N PHE A 95 3.82 15.14 -11.21
CA PHE A 95 4.73 14.34 -10.38
C PHE A 95 4.27 14.23 -8.93
N LEU A 96 3.78 15.33 -8.34
CA LEU A 96 3.29 15.33 -6.96
C LEU A 96 2.01 14.51 -6.82
N LEU A 97 1.09 14.63 -7.79
CA LEU A 97 -0.11 13.81 -7.91
C LEU A 97 0.24 12.32 -7.93
N PHE A 98 1.22 11.93 -8.75
CA PHE A 98 1.70 10.55 -8.83
C PHE A 98 2.34 10.08 -7.52
N PHE A 99 3.17 10.93 -6.90
CA PHE A 99 3.83 10.61 -5.65
C PHE A 99 2.83 10.39 -4.50
N GLU A 100 1.78 11.21 -4.41
CA GLU A 100 0.71 11.05 -3.42
C GLU A 100 -0.12 9.79 -3.67
N TRP A 101 -0.42 9.48 -4.94
CA TRP A 101 -1.07 8.23 -5.31
C TRP A 101 -0.24 7.03 -4.88
N HIS A 102 1.07 7.07 -5.16
CA HIS A 102 2.01 6.04 -4.75
C HIS A 102 2.02 5.84 -3.23
N ILE A 103 2.13 6.92 -2.45
CA ILE A 103 2.07 6.87 -0.98
C ILE A 103 0.76 6.26 -0.49
N LEU A 104 -0.38 6.66 -1.08
CA LEU A 104 -1.69 6.16 -0.71
C LEU A 104 -1.75 4.63 -0.86
N VAL A 105 -1.36 4.15 -2.03
CA VAL A 105 -1.40 2.74 -2.37
C VAL A 105 -0.47 1.93 -1.45
N MET A 106 0.78 2.36 -1.33
CA MET A 106 1.77 1.72 -0.46
C MET A 106 1.29 1.68 1.01
N PHE A 107 0.70 2.77 1.52
CA PHE A 107 0.18 2.83 2.89
C PHE A 107 -0.88 1.74 3.15
N TYR A 108 -1.75 1.48 2.17
CA TYR A 108 -2.77 0.44 2.28
C TYR A 108 -2.20 -0.96 2.08
N THR A 109 -1.19 -1.14 1.23
CA THR A 109 -0.45 -2.40 1.13
C THR A 109 0.24 -2.75 2.44
N ILE A 110 0.90 -1.78 3.09
CA ILE A 110 1.48 -1.95 4.43
C ILE A 110 0.40 -2.32 5.46
N GLY A 111 -0.74 -1.64 5.44
CA GLY A 111 -1.88 -1.98 6.29
C GLY A 111 -2.37 -3.42 6.10
N PHE A 112 -2.35 -3.90 4.86
CA PHE A 112 -2.67 -5.28 4.54
C PHE A 112 -1.59 -6.25 5.04
N ILE A 113 -0.30 -5.93 4.94
CA ILE A 113 0.81 -6.72 5.48
C ILE A 113 0.69 -6.83 7.01
N ILE A 114 0.45 -5.72 7.70
CA ILE A 114 0.19 -5.66 9.15
C ILE A 114 -0.97 -6.58 9.51
N SER A 115 -2.08 -6.46 8.79
CA SER A 115 -3.28 -7.27 9.00
C SER A 115 -3.04 -8.76 8.75
N SER A 116 -2.22 -9.08 7.73
CA SER A 116 -1.88 -10.44 7.31
C SER A 116 -0.98 -11.17 8.31
N ASN A 117 -0.16 -10.41 9.05
CA ASN A 117 0.74 -10.93 10.09
C ASN A 117 0.17 -10.71 11.52
N ASN A 118 -1.15 -10.48 11.63
CA ASN A 118 -1.88 -10.28 12.87
C ASN A 118 -1.25 -9.27 13.84
N VAL A 119 -0.63 -8.22 13.30
CA VAL A 119 0.01 -7.18 14.11
C VAL A 119 -1.08 -6.37 14.82
N PRO A 120 -1.06 -6.25 16.16
CA PRO A 120 -2.07 -5.51 16.89
C PRO A 120 -1.97 -4.01 16.57
N ILE A 121 -3.03 -3.46 15.99
CA ILE A 121 -3.16 -2.02 15.77
C ILE A 121 -3.66 -1.42 17.09
N LYS A 122 -2.74 -0.86 17.89
CA LYS A 122 -3.09 -0.13 19.12
C LYS A 122 -4.08 1.01 18.78
N LYS A 123 -5.01 1.27 19.70
CA LYS A 123 -5.99 2.35 19.58
C LYS A 123 -5.30 3.70 19.73
#